data_AF-A0A1A9C618-F1
#
_entry.id   AF-A0A1A9C618-F1
#
_cell.length_a   1.000
_cell.length_b   1.000
_cell.length_c   1.000
_cell.angle_alpha   90.00
_cell.angle_beta   90.00
_cell.angle_gamma   90.00
#
_symmetry.space_group_name_H-M   'P 1'
#
loop_
_entity.id
_entity.type
_entity.pdbx_description
1 polymer ?
#
loop_
_entity_poly.entity_id
_entity_poly.type
_entity_poly.pdbx_seq_one_letter_code
_entity_poly.pdbx_strand_id
1 'polypeptide(L)'
;MNTVRARVWQFEIAPGAGGDPSVHAKKLGGMALPVHLARLVHINALACDFRRVVDYRIRLHEARLLTSYLAAPSGLALQVDYSSLLATSLHVRRFISECAGLGVMTAGSEKLFSWKPGRDTLHSFDVLPPGPLQTKYGTFGVRPDLLFHLPNGPVAGEARGRHREAKTLFPKKPDSNQKERLLQLAAWSADLKDHPYFMSWVWIGATGVGVDIFIPKAGWWGGDGLQLGAIQEEYEPDWWIEPPRRVRSPELDDGMDGRLSVPRRGRTRTNVVAIRDRTDERVEGVLDTLYRTAGPTVGSFAGVPVRGSWAPADELGTARHDVLIGILAEYPSGQRRARRRPEGIELAGKRADVHLEGRLLTVVRETGGTWPSWAQLEEELLEV
;
A
#
# COMPACT_ATOMS: atom_id res chain seq x y z
N MET A 1 18.41 -5.61 -4.02
CA MET A 1 17.02 -5.14 -4.03
C MET A 1 16.13 -6.17 -4.70
N ASN A 2 14.95 -6.47 -4.13
CA ASN A 2 13.99 -7.40 -4.73
C ASN A 2 13.08 -6.69 -5.73
N THR A 3 12.48 -7.46 -6.63
CA THR A 3 11.55 -6.93 -7.63
C THR A 3 10.24 -7.71 -7.69
N VAL A 4 9.17 -7.03 -8.05
CA VAL A 4 7.90 -7.63 -8.46
C VAL A 4 7.70 -7.31 -9.94
N ARG A 5 7.28 -8.29 -10.74
CA ARG A 5 6.91 -8.02 -12.13
C ARG A 5 5.61 -7.22 -12.12
N ALA A 6 5.58 -6.08 -12.78
CA ALA A 6 4.40 -5.24 -12.94
C ALA A 6 3.95 -5.21 -14.40
N ARG A 7 2.65 -5.36 -14.64
CA ARG A 7 2.01 -4.94 -15.89
C ARG A 7 1.31 -3.62 -15.65
N VAL A 8 1.61 -2.62 -16.46
CA VAL A 8 1.02 -1.29 -16.32
C VAL A 8 -0.08 -1.14 -17.36
N TRP A 9 -1.25 -0.77 -16.89
CA TRP A 9 -2.46 -0.54 -17.66
C TRP A 9 -2.86 0.92 -17.52
N GLN A 10 -3.13 1.59 -18.61
CA GLN A 10 -3.74 2.92 -18.61
C GLN A 10 -5.23 2.77 -18.80
N PHE A 11 -6.03 3.44 -17.96
CA PHE A 11 -7.48 3.43 -18.07
C PHE A 11 -8.06 4.83 -18.31
N GLU A 12 -9.20 4.86 -18.99
CA GLU A 12 -10.04 6.04 -19.13
C GLU A 12 -11.47 5.71 -18.72
N ILE A 13 -12.16 6.69 -18.14
CA ILE A 13 -13.57 6.59 -17.80
C ILE A 13 -14.35 7.34 -18.86
N ALA A 14 -15.34 6.65 -19.43
CA ALA A 14 -16.26 7.23 -20.40
C ALA A 14 -17.69 7.20 -19.85
N PRO A 15 -18.58 8.08 -20.32
CA PRO A 15 -20.00 7.94 -20.04
C PRO A 15 -20.51 6.62 -20.65
N GLY A 16 -21.04 5.73 -19.81
CA GLY A 16 -21.69 4.50 -20.23
C GLY A 16 -23.17 4.70 -20.53
N ALA A 17 -23.83 3.61 -20.95
CA ALA A 17 -25.26 3.60 -21.20
C ALA A 17 -26.04 3.98 -19.92
N GLY A 18 -26.87 5.03 -19.99
CA GLY A 18 -27.65 5.52 -18.85
C GLY A 18 -26.94 6.51 -17.94
N GLY A 19 -25.72 6.96 -18.28
CA GLY A 19 -24.97 7.97 -17.52
C GLY A 19 -24.06 7.40 -16.42
N ASP A 20 -24.10 6.09 -16.17
CA ASP A 20 -23.17 5.41 -15.28
C ASP A 20 -21.79 5.28 -15.96
N PRO A 21 -20.66 5.36 -15.21
CA PRO A 21 -19.32 5.34 -15.80
C PRO A 21 -18.95 3.96 -16.36
N SER A 22 -18.37 3.94 -17.55
CA SER A 22 -17.69 2.78 -18.14
C SER A 22 -16.18 2.95 -18.07
N VAL A 23 -15.43 1.84 -18.08
CA VAL A 23 -13.96 1.85 -18.00
C VAL A 23 -13.38 1.13 -19.21
N HIS A 24 -12.46 1.82 -19.89
CA HIS A 24 -11.60 1.24 -20.91
C HIS A 24 -10.18 1.16 -20.37
N ALA A 25 -9.52 0.01 -20.51
CA ALA A 25 -8.14 -0.16 -20.10
C ALA A 25 -7.29 -0.73 -21.24
N LYS A 26 -6.18 -0.05 -21.50
CA LYS A 26 -5.14 -0.40 -22.46
C LYS A 26 -3.86 -0.76 -21.73
N LYS A 27 -3.22 -1.86 -22.11
CA LYS A 27 -1.90 -2.17 -21.55
C LYS A 27 -0.85 -1.25 -22.15
N LEU A 28 -0.05 -0.62 -21.29
CA LEU A 28 1.13 0.13 -21.70
C LEU A 28 2.34 -0.79 -21.85
N GLY A 29 2.50 -1.74 -20.93
CA GLY A 29 3.61 -2.68 -20.99
C GLY A 29 3.95 -3.32 -19.65
N GLY A 30 5.17 -3.84 -19.55
CA GLY A 30 5.72 -4.46 -18.36
C GLY A 30 6.87 -3.66 -17.75
N MET A 31 7.09 -3.79 -16.45
CA MET A 31 8.30 -3.29 -15.79
C MET A 31 8.66 -4.12 -14.56
N ALA A 32 9.93 -4.07 -14.15
CA ALA A 32 10.35 -4.53 -12.84
C ALA A 32 10.10 -3.44 -11.81
N LEU A 33 9.24 -3.72 -10.82
CA LEU A 33 8.95 -2.80 -9.74
C LEU A 33 9.82 -3.15 -8.53
N PRO A 34 10.73 -2.28 -8.09
CA PRO A 34 11.57 -2.59 -6.94
C PRO A 34 10.79 -2.52 -5.63
N VAL A 35 10.90 -3.56 -4.82
CA VAL A 35 10.23 -3.70 -3.52
C VAL A 35 11.22 -4.09 -2.42
N HIS A 36 10.88 -3.74 -1.18
CA HIS A 36 11.67 -4.01 0.02
C HIS A 36 10.77 -4.65 1.07
N LEU A 37 11.22 -5.76 1.68
CA LEU A 37 10.36 -6.52 2.60
C LEU A 37 10.15 -5.75 3.91
N ALA A 38 11.19 -5.08 4.43
CA ALA A 38 11.05 -4.20 5.59
C ALA A 38 10.04 -3.09 5.36
N ARG A 39 9.95 -2.57 4.13
CA ARG A 39 8.99 -1.54 3.79
C ARG A 39 7.56 -2.06 3.68
N LEU A 40 7.38 -3.23 3.08
CA LEU A 40 6.10 -3.95 3.09
C LEU A 40 5.60 -4.15 4.51
N VAL A 41 6.46 -4.62 5.42
CA VAL A 41 6.14 -4.78 6.85
C VAL A 41 5.80 -3.45 7.50
N HIS A 42 6.59 -2.41 7.25
CA HIS A 42 6.42 -1.08 7.83
C HIS A 42 5.04 -0.48 7.49
N ILE A 43 4.64 -0.53 6.22
CA ILE A 43 3.35 0.02 5.79
C ILE A 43 2.19 -0.72 6.46
N ASN A 44 2.28 -2.04 6.58
CA ASN A 44 1.26 -2.84 7.26
C ASN A 44 1.22 -2.57 8.77
N ALA A 45 2.38 -2.34 9.40
CA ALA A 45 2.44 -1.94 10.80
C ALA A 45 1.75 -0.57 11.05
N LEU A 46 1.76 0.33 10.06
CA LEU A 46 1.08 1.63 10.14
C LEU A 46 -0.38 1.62 9.66
N ALA A 47 -0.79 0.63 8.87
CA ALA A 47 -2.15 0.48 8.35
C ALA A 47 -3.14 -0.04 9.41
N CYS A 48 -3.14 0.54 10.62
CA CYS A 48 -4.03 0.15 11.72
C CYS A 48 -5.39 0.85 11.63
N ASP A 49 -6.46 0.17 12.03
CA ASP A 49 -7.72 0.83 12.39
C ASP A 49 -7.56 1.51 13.77
N PHE A 50 -7.33 2.82 13.76
CA PHE A 50 -7.11 3.61 14.98
C PHE A 50 -8.36 3.74 15.89
N ARG A 51 -9.52 3.21 15.46
CA ARG A 51 -10.69 3.09 16.33
C ARG A 51 -10.61 1.87 17.25
N ARG A 52 -9.64 0.98 17.01
CA ARG A 52 -9.42 -0.26 17.76
C ARG A 52 -8.16 -0.15 18.62
N VAL A 53 -7.96 -1.15 19.47
CA VAL A 53 -6.76 -1.26 20.30
C VAL A 53 -5.52 -1.41 19.41
N VAL A 54 -4.57 -0.49 19.57
CA VAL A 54 -3.23 -0.55 18.97
C VAL A 54 -2.29 -1.20 19.99
N ASP A 55 -1.75 -2.38 19.68
CA ASP A 55 -0.80 -3.11 20.53
C ASP A 55 0.40 -3.58 19.70
N TYR A 56 1.60 -3.31 20.21
CA TYR A 56 2.87 -3.68 19.57
C TYR A 56 2.98 -5.17 19.25
N ARG A 57 2.54 -6.05 20.16
CA ARG A 57 2.68 -7.52 20.00
C ARG A 57 1.83 -8.02 18.85
N ILE A 58 0.67 -7.41 18.62
CA ILE A 58 -0.19 -7.72 17.47
C ILE A 58 0.52 -7.34 16.17
N ARG A 59 1.12 -6.14 16.11
CA ARG A 59 1.88 -5.70 14.93
C ARG A 59 3.08 -6.60 14.65
N LEU A 60 3.80 -7.01 15.69
CA LEU A 60 4.90 -7.94 15.56
C LEU A 60 4.44 -9.32 15.09
N HIS A 61 3.31 -9.84 15.60
CA HIS A 61 2.75 -11.11 15.14
C HIS A 61 2.30 -11.05 13.68
N GLU A 62 1.61 -9.99 13.26
CA GLU A 62 1.22 -9.75 11.87
C GLU A 62 2.45 -9.69 10.95
N ALA A 63 3.53 -9.03 11.38
CA ALA A 63 4.78 -8.97 10.63
C ALA A 63 5.49 -10.32 10.53
N ARG A 64 5.53 -11.11 11.62
CA ARG A 64 6.05 -12.48 11.60
C ARG A 64 5.26 -13.35 10.64
N LEU A 65 3.92 -13.31 10.74
CA LEU A 65 3.04 -14.05 9.84
C LEU A 65 3.31 -13.68 8.37
N LEU A 66 3.39 -12.39 8.05
CA LEU A 66 3.70 -11.92 6.70
C LEU A 66 5.04 -12.44 6.17
N THR A 67 6.08 -12.33 6.98
CA THR A 67 7.46 -12.70 6.62
C THR A 67 7.76 -14.19 6.71
N SER A 68 6.87 -14.99 7.30
CA SER A 68 6.91 -16.45 7.20
C SER A 68 6.50 -16.94 5.82
N TYR A 69 5.58 -16.27 5.14
CA TYR A 69 5.15 -16.64 3.79
C TYR A 69 5.95 -15.96 2.69
N LEU A 70 6.36 -14.70 2.87
CA LEU A 70 7.13 -13.97 1.87
C LEU A 70 8.64 -14.22 2.01
N ALA A 71 9.32 -14.39 0.88
CA ALA A 71 10.77 -14.50 0.83
C ALA A 71 11.35 -13.47 -0.14
N ALA A 72 12.40 -12.79 0.30
CA ALA A 72 13.08 -11.73 -0.44
C ALA A 72 14.55 -12.10 -0.68
N PRO A 73 14.84 -13.19 -1.43
CA PRO A 73 16.22 -13.61 -1.66
C PRO A 73 17.00 -12.51 -2.40
N SER A 74 18.25 -12.27 -2.00
CA SER A 74 19.01 -11.11 -2.49
C SER A 74 19.07 -11.03 -4.02
N GLY A 75 18.68 -9.87 -4.57
CA GLY A 75 18.73 -9.57 -6.01
C GLY A 75 17.68 -10.28 -6.88
N LEU A 76 16.79 -11.07 -6.29
CA LEU A 76 15.79 -11.86 -7.03
C LEU A 76 14.37 -11.29 -6.87
N ALA A 77 13.45 -11.85 -7.66
CA ALA A 77 12.04 -11.52 -7.53
C ALA A 77 11.50 -11.88 -6.13
N LEU A 78 10.51 -11.12 -5.65
CA LEU A 78 9.82 -11.44 -4.40
C LEU A 78 9.11 -12.79 -4.56
N GLN A 79 9.45 -13.72 -3.67
CA GLN A 79 8.94 -15.09 -3.65
C GLN A 79 7.91 -15.27 -2.53
N VAL A 80 7.17 -16.36 -2.64
CA VAL A 80 6.20 -16.79 -1.64
C VAL A 80 6.36 -18.28 -1.40
N ASP A 81 6.26 -18.74 -0.15
CA ASP A 81 6.08 -20.16 0.16
C ASP A 81 4.67 -20.58 -0.24
N TYR A 82 4.53 -20.85 -1.55
CA TYR A 82 3.24 -21.01 -2.18
C TYR A 82 2.50 -22.27 -1.68
N SER A 83 3.23 -23.37 -1.49
CA SER A 83 2.69 -24.61 -0.92
C SER A 83 2.09 -24.39 0.46
N SER A 84 2.82 -23.71 1.34
CA SER A 84 2.35 -23.42 2.70
C SER A 84 1.18 -22.44 2.68
N LEU A 85 1.21 -21.47 1.77
CA LEU A 85 0.13 -20.51 1.59
C LEU A 85 -1.16 -21.17 1.09
N LEU A 86 -1.08 -22.19 0.23
CA LEU A 86 -2.27 -22.92 -0.20
C LEU A 86 -2.85 -23.81 0.91
N ALA A 87 -1.99 -24.36 1.78
CA ALA A 87 -2.41 -25.21 2.88
C ALA A 87 -3.07 -24.44 4.04
N THR A 88 -2.94 -23.10 4.10
CA THR A 88 -3.51 -22.29 5.17
C THR A 88 -4.95 -21.85 4.91
N SER A 89 -5.58 -21.31 5.94
CA SER A 89 -6.96 -20.81 5.88
C SER A 89 -7.11 -19.69 4.84
N LEU A 90 -8.33 -19.53 4.35
CA LEU A 90 -8.67 -18.41 3.44
C LEU A 90 -8.39 -17.04 4.08
N HIS A 91 -8.55 -16.91 5.40
CA HIS A 91 -8.29 -15.66 6.12
C HIS A 91 -6.82 -15.27 6.09
N VAL A 92 -5.91 -16.22 6.36
CA VAL A 92 -4.46 -15.96 6.28
C VAL A 92 -4.07 -15.66 4.84
N ARG A 93 -4.58 -16.42 3.86
CA ARG A 93 -4.32 -16.13 2.43
C ARG A 93 -4.72 -14.73 2.02
N ARG A 94 -5.89 -14.26 2.47
CA ARG A 94 -6.38 -12.89 2.23
C ARG A 94 -5.49 -11.87 2.89
N PHE A 95 -5.19 -12.05 4.18
CA PHE A 95 -4.29 -11.17 4.94
C PHE A 95 -2.94 -10.98 4.24
N ILE A 96 -2.27 -12.08 3.84
CA ILE A 96 -0.98 -12.02 3.14
C ILE A 96 -1.11 -11.29 1.79
N SER A 97 -2.18 -11.57 1.05
CA SER A 97 -2.43 -10.95 -0.27
C SER A 97 -2.71 -9.45 -0.16
N GLU A 98 -3.49 -9.03 0.84
CA GLU A 98 -3.81 -7.62 1.12
C GLU A 98 -2.57 -6.85 1.59
N CYS A 99 -1.80 -7.43 2.52
CA CYS A 99 -0.56 -6.86 3.02
C CYS A 99 0.49 -6.67 1.90
N ALA A 100 0.62 -7.66 1.02
CA ALA A 100 1.47 -7.55 -0.16
C ALA A 100 0.95 -6.48 -1.13
N GLY A 101 -0.38 -6.43 -1.32
CA GLY A 101 -1.08 -5.40 -2.10
C GLY A 101 -0.69 -3.99 -1.69
N LEU A 102 -0.84 -3.66 -0.40
CA LEU A 102 -0.53 -2.33 0.13
C LEU A 102 0.93 -1.93 -0.09
N GLY A 103 1.89 -2.80 0.23
CA GLY A 103 3.30 -2.45 0.03
C GLY A 103 3.71 -2.38 -1.44
N VAL A 104 3.16 -3.22 -2.31
CA VAL A 104 3.40 -3.10 -3.77
C VAL A 104 2.77 -1.82 -4.33
N MET A 105 1.60 -1.41 -3.83
CA MET A 105 0.93 -0.17 -4.23
C MET A 105 1.79 1.06 -3.94
N THR A 106 2.38 1.14 -2.74
CA THR A 106 3.25 2.25 -2.37
C THR A 106 4.53 2.28 -3.21
N ALA A 107 5.14 1.12 -3.49
CA ALA A 107 6.29 1.04 -4.40
C ALA A 107 5.92 1.53 -5.82
N GLY A 108 4.73 1.15 -6.31
CA GLY A 108 4.19 1.65 -7.57
C GLY A 108 3.97 3.17 -7.55
N SER A 109 3.50 3.71 -6.43
CA SER A 109 3.28 5.15 -6.23
C SER A 109 4.57 5.94 -6.31
N GLU A 110 5.64 5.46 -5.67
CA GLU A 110 6.96 6.09 -5.78
C GLU A 110 7.48 6.05 -7.20
N LYS A 111 7.37 4.88 -7.85
CA LYS A 111 8.00 4.64 -9.13
C LYS A 111 7.27 5.35 -10.27
N LEU A 112 5.94 5.37 -10.26
CA LEU A 112 5.11 5.90 -11.35
C LEU A 112 4.62 7.31 -11.07
N PHE A 113 4.28 7.65 -9.84
CA PHE A 113 3.69 8.95 -9.48
C PHE A 113 4.70 9.92 -8.86
N SER A 114 5.97 9.52 -8.77
CA SER A 114 7.02 10.27 -8.07
C SER A 114 6.66 10.63 -6.63
N TRP A 115 5.78 9.84 -5.99
CA TRP A 115 5.44 10.04 -4.59
C TRP A 115 6.70 9.84 -3.73
N LYS A 116 7.06 10.83 -2.93
CA LYS A 116 8.26 10.81 -2.10
C LYS A 116 7.87 10.62 -0.63
N PRO A 117 8.16 9.45 -0.04
CA PRO A 117 7.88 9.18 1.37
C PRO A 117 8.46 10.30 2.25
N GLY A 118 7.69 10.84 3.18
CA GLY A 118 8.14 11.86 4.15
C GLY A 118 8.20 13.29 3.64
N ARG A 119 8.26 13.48 2.33
CA ARG A 119 7.94 14.76 1.69
C ARG A 119 6.44 14.85 1.43
N ASP A 120 5.88 13.77 0.93
CA ASP A 120 4.51 13.63 0.49
C ASP A 120 3.73 12.81 1.52
N THR A 121 2.56 13.31 1.92
CA THR A 121 1.73 12.69 2.96
C THR A 121 0.98 11.47 2.43
N LEU A 122 0.73 10.49 3.30
CA LEU A 122 -0.06 9.29 3.03
C LEU A 122 -1.12 9.13 4.13
N HIS A 123 -2.36 8.85 3.75
CA HIS A 123 -3.43 8.55 4.71
C HIS A 123 -4.09 7.22 4.37
N SER A 124 -4.48 6.44 5.39
CA SER A 124 -5.45 5.37 5.20
C SER A 124 -6.87 5.94 5.27
N PHE A 125 -7.74 5.49 4.37
CA PHE A 125 -9.15 5.88 4.34
C PHE A 125 -9.94 5.38 5.55
N ASP A 126 -9.49 4.33 6.23
CA ASP A 126 -10.13 3.81 7.45
C ASP A 126 -10.01 4.78 8.63
N VAL A 127 -9.03 5.69 8.54
CA VAL A 127 -8.57 6.50 9.67
C VAL A 127 -8.34 7.96 9.30
N LEU A 128 -9.08 8.45 8.30
CA LEU A 128 -9.00 9.85 7.87
C LEU A 128 -9.14 10.81 9.06
N PRO A 129 -8.35 11.90 9.10
CA PRO A 129 -8.43 12.89 10.17
C PRO A 129 -9.83 13.52 10.20
N PRO A 130 -10.36 13.83 11.40
CA PRO A 130 -11.68 14.45 11.52
C PRO A 130 -11.71 15.82 10.83
N GLY A 131 -12.86 16.15 10.26
CA GLY A 131 -13.07 17.41 9.55
C GLY A 131 -13.07 17.23 8.03
N PRO A 132 -12.43 18.12 7.25
CA PRO A 132 -12.69 18.22 5.81
C PRO A 132 -12.43 16.94 5.01
N LEU A 133 -11.42 16.14 5.38
CA LEU A 133 -11.16 14.87 4.69
C LEU A 133 -12.26 13.84 4.97
N GLN A 134 -12.62 13.64 6.24
CA GLN A 134 -13.70 12.73 6.60
C GLN A 134 -15.04 13.21 6.03
N THR A 135 -15.31 14.51 5.97
CA THR A 135 -16.52 15.05 5.33
C THR A 135 -16.51 14.81 3.81
N LYS A 136 -15.35 14.93 3.16
CA LYS A 136 -15.23 14.78 1.71
C LYS A 136 -15.26 13.32 1.25
N TYR A 137 -14.61 12.43 1.99
CA TYR A 137 -14.36 11.04 1.59
C TYR A 137 -15.07 10.00 2.46
N GLY A 138 -15.58 10.39 3.63
CA GLY A 138 -16.17 9.47 4.61
C GLY A 138 -17.63 9.12 4.36
N THR A 139 -18.24 9.64 3.29
CA THR A 139 -19.59 9.26 2.87
C THR A 139 -19.65 7.82 2.37
N PHE A 140 -20.82 7.18 2.49
CA PHE A 140 -21.06 5.79 2.12
C PHE A 140 -20.74 5.51 0.66
N GLY A 141 -20.24 4.30 0.37
CA GLY A 141 -19.83 3.87 -0.96
C GLY A 141 -18.54 3.06 -0.92
N VAL A 142 -17.96 2.85 -2.10
CA VAL A 142 -16.64 2.24 -2.27
C VAL A 142 -15.59 3.14 -1.62
N ARG A 143 -14.73 2.56 -0.78
CA ARG A 143 -13.61 3.29 -0.17
C ARG A 143 -12.30 2.72 -0.72
N PRO A 144 -11.47 3.56 -1.37
CA PRO A 144 -10.07 3.24 -1.65
C PRO A 144 -9.31 2.98 -0.34
N ASP A 145 -8.15 2.33 -0.40
CA ASP A 145 -7.40 1.98 0.82
C ASP A 145 -6.54 3.15 1.30
N LEU A 146 -5.78 3.81 0.40
CA LEU A 146 -4.85 4.88 0.74
C LEU A 146 -5.11 6.18 -0.06
N LEU A 147 -4.80 7.33 0.54
CA LEU A 147 -4.79 8.65 -0.09
C LEU A 147 -3.36 9.18 -0.15
N PHE A 148 -2.80 9.27 -1.35
CA PHE A 148 -1.46 9.76 -1.62
C PHE A 148 -1.51 11.26 -1.91
N HIS A 149 -0.79 12.07 -1.15
CA HIS A 149 -0.70 13.51 -1.40
C HIS A 149 0.47 13.82 -2.32
N LEU A 150 0.21 14.12 -3.58
CA LEU A 150 1.22 14.48 -4.56
C LEU A 150 1.31 16.00 -4.72
N PRO A 151 2.40 16.54 -5.32
CA PRO A 151 2.52 17.97 -5.59
C PRO A 151 1.35 18.56 -6.38
N ASN A 152 0.74 17.77 -7.27
CA ASN A 152 -0.37 18.20 -8.13
C ASN A 152 -1.76 17.97 -7.52
N GLY A 153 -1.82 17.39 -6.31
CA GLY A 153 -3.07 17.07 -5.62
C GLY A 153 -3.12 15.63 -5.12
N PRO A 154 -4.12 15.32 -4.28
CA PRO A 154 -4.27 13.98 -3.72
C PRO A 154 -4.80 12.98 -4.76
N VAL A 155 -4.28 11.76 -4.72
CA VAL A 155 -4.71 10.64 -5.56
C VAL A 155 -5.08 9.47 -4.66
N ALA A 156 -6.22 8.85 -4.89
CA ALA A 156 -6.63 7.66 -4.16
C ALA A 156 -5.98 6.39 -4.74
N GLY A 157 -5.51 5.51 -3.88
CA GLY A 157 -4.94 4.22 -4.23
C GLY A 157 -5.77 3.09 -3.67
N GLU A 158 -6.14 2.16 -4.54
CA GLU A 158 -6.77 0.90 -4.19
C GLU A 158 -5.74 -0.24 -4.30
N ALA A 159 -5.59 -1.03 -3.23
CA ALA A 159 -4.80 -2.24 -3.19
C ALA A 159 -5.70 -3.46 -3.04
N ARG A 160 -5.60 -4.39 -3.99
CA ARG A 160 -6.22 -5.71 -3.88
C ARG A 160 -5.19 -6.79 -4.16
N GLY A 161 -5.41 -7.95 -3.56
CA GLY A 161 -4.54 -9.11 -3.72
C GLY A 161 -5.35 -10.36 -3.97
N ARG A 162 -4.86 -11.23 -4.85
CA ARG A 162 -5.48 -12.50 -5.17
C ARG A 162 -4.44 -13.60 -5.30
N HIS A 163 -4.62 -14.67 -4.55
CA HIS A 163 -3.87 -15.90 -4.78
C HIS A 163 -4.34 -16.59 -6.08
N ARG A 164 -3.46 -17.34 -6.73
CA ARG A 164 -3.77 -18.06 -7.96
C ARG A 164 -3.12 -19.44 -7.99
N GLU A 165 -3.93 -20.45 -8.32
CA GLU A 165 -3.52 -21.85 -8.56
C GLU A 165 -3.05 -22.11 -9.99
N ALA A 166 -3.23 -21.15 -10.89
CA ALA A 166 -2.81 -21.29 -12.28
C ALA A 166 -1.27 -21.36 -12.41
N LYS A 167 -0.80 -22.10 -13.43
CA LYS A 167 0.64 -22.23 -13.74
C LYS A 167 1.33 -20.90 -14.06
N THR A 168 0.58 -19.93 -14.60
CA THR A 168 1.10 -18.59 -14.93
C THR A 168 0.66 -17.57 -13.88
N LEU A 169 1.60 -16.70 -13.47
CA LEU A 169 1.35 -15.63 -12.48
C LEU A 169 0.20 -14.70 -12.91
N PHE A 170 0.28 -14.16 -14.13
CA PHE A 170 -0.72 -13.25 -14.68
C PHE A 170 -1.84 -14.00 -15.42
N PRO A 171 -3.08 -13.51 -15.36
CA PRO A 171 -4.17 -14.11 -16.11
C PRO A 171 -4.04 -13.74 -17.59
N LYS A 172 -4.36 -14.69 -18.48
CA LYS A 172 -4.35 -14.48 -19.94
C LYS A 172 -5.49 -13.59 -20.44
N LYS A 173 -6.52 -13.42 -19.62
CA LYS A 173 -7.67 -12.54 -19.86
C LYS A 173 -7.84 -11.66 -18.63
N PRO A 174 -8.34 -10.43 -18.76
CA PRO A 174 -8.57 -9.59 -17.60
C PRO A 174 -9.57 -10.23 -16.63
N ASP A 175 -9.29 -10.14 -15.34
CA ASP A 175 -10.08 -10.80 -14.29
C ASP A 175 -11.39 -10.07 -14.01
N SER A 176 -12.50 -10.80 -13.87
CA SER A 176 -13.83 -10.18 -13.67
C SER A 176 -13.87 -9.29 -12.44
N ASN A 177 -13.25 -9.72 -11.33
CA ASN A 177 -13.27 -8.96 -10.08
C ASN A 177 -12.39 -7.70 -10.20
N GLN A 178 -11.29 -7.78 -10.96
CA GLN A 178 -10.46 -6.62 -11.29
C GLN A 178 -11.25 -5.59 -12.11
N LYS A 179 -12.01 -6.03 -13.12
CA LYS A 179 -12.84 -5.13 -13.92
C LYS A 179 -13.98 -4.51 -13.11
N GLU A 180 -14.69 -5.32 -12.32
CA GLU A 180 -15.78 -4.86 -11.46
C GLU A 180 -15.28 -3.84 -10.43
N ARG A 181 -14.09 -4.07 -9.85
CA ARG A 181 -13.52 -3.13 -8.89
C ARG A 181 -13.14 -1.80 -9.53
N LEU A 182 -12.62 -1.82 -10.77
CA LEU A 182 -12.36 -0.58 -11.50
C LEU A 182 -13.63 0.21 -11.80
N LEU A 183 -14.75 -0.46 -12.13
CA LEU A 183 -16.05 0.21 -12.28
C LEU A 183 -16.55 0.82 -10.97
N GLN A 184 -16.43 0.08 -9.87
CA GLN A 184 -16.79 0.56 -8.54
C GLN A 184 -16.01 1.84 -8.16
N LEU A 185 -14.71 1.87 -8.45
CA LEU A 185 -13.88 3.05 -8.25
C LEU A 185 -14.23 4.19 -9.22
N ALA A 186 -14.64 3.87 -10.45
CA ALA A 186 -15.08 4.88 -11.42
C ALA A 186 -16.36 5.59 -10.96
N ALA A 187 -17.34 4.85 -10.42
CA ALA A 187 -18.53 5.41 -9.80
C ALA A 187 -18.19 6.32 -8.61
N TRP A 188 -17.33 5.84 -7.71
CA TRP A 188 -16.83 6.65 -6.59
C TRP A 188 -16.10 7.92 -7.05
N SER A 189 -15.28 7.82 -8.09
CA SER A 189 -14.56 8.96 -8.66
C SER A 189 -15.52 10.01 -9.21
N ALA A 190 -16.54 9.59 -9.95
CA ALA A 190 -17.58 10.45 -10.51
C ALA A 190 -18.37 11.18 -9.41
N ASP A 191 -18.77 10.47 -8.34
CA ASP A 191 -19.45 11.06 -7.18
C ASP A 191 -18.62 12.16 -6.49
N LEU A 192 -17.29 12.05 -6.58
CA LEU A 192 -16.32 13.02 -6.06
C LEU A 192 -15.80 14.02 -7.10
N LYS A 193 -16.55 14.22 -8.20
CA LYS A 193 -16.21 15.14 -9.30
C LYS A 193 -14.90 14.74 -9.99
N ASP A 194 -14.86 13.51 -10.47
CA ASP A 194 -13.75 12.90 -11.19
C ASP A 194 -12.46 12.88 -10.37
N HIS A 195 -12.57 12.47 -9.10
CA HIS A 195 -11.40 12.39 -8.23
C HIS A 195 -10.39 11.37 -8.78
N PRO A 196 -9.11 11.74 -8.95
CA PRO A 196 -8.13 10.82 -9.53
C PRO A 196 -7.88 9.63 -8.59
N TYR A 197 -7.74 8.46 -9.19
CA TYR A 197 -7.38 7.23 -8.49
C TYR A 197 -6.51 6.33 -9.35
N PHE A 198 -5.87 5.36 -8.71
CA PHE A 198 -5.20 4.25 -9.35
C PHE A 198 -5.45 2.97 -8.55
N MET A 199 -5.26 1.82 -9.18
CA MET A 199 -5.45 0.53 -8.54
C MET A 199 -4.24 -0.36 -8.75
N SER A 200 -3.81 -1.06 -7.70
CA SER A 200 -2.86 -2.16 -7.77
C SER A 200 -3.57 -3.47 -7.46
N TRP A 201 -3.34 -4.46 -8.31
CA TRP A 201 -3.94 -5.78 -8.19
C TRP A 201 -2.83 -6.83 -8.17
N VAL A 202 -2.49 -7.28 -6.96
CA VAL A 202 -1.40 -8.22 -6.73
C VAL A 202 -1.87 -9.66 -7.00
N TRP A 203 -1.01 -10.40 -7.69
CA TRP A 203 -1.14 -11.82 -7.98
C TRP A 203 -0.07 -12.57 -7.19
N ILE A 204 -0.50 -13.55 -6.39
CA ILE A 204 0.39 -14.44 -5.65
C ILE A 204 0.23 -15.86 -6.20
N GLY A 205 1.30 -16.44 -6.72
CA GLY A 205 1.28 -17.78 -7.32
C GLY A 205 2.58 -18.55 -7.07
N ALA A 206 2.65 -19.78 -7.57
CA ALA A 206 3.82 -20.65 -7.44
C ALA A 206 5.12 -20.05 -8.02
N THR A 207 5.00 -19.09 -8.93
CA THR A 207 6.13 -18.42 -9.59
C THR A 207 6.52 -17.11 -8.91
N GLY A 208 5.89 -16.76 -7.78
CA GLY A 208 6.20 -15.58 -6.98
C GLY A 208 5.06 -14.56 -6.94
N VAL A 209 5.43 -13.28 -6.83
CA VAL A 209 4.50 -12.15 -6.72
C VAL A 209 4.56 -11.28 -7.97
N GLY A 210 3.39 -10.92 -8.49
CA GLY A 210 3.22 -10.03 -9.65
C GLY A 210 2.13 -9.00 -9.38
N VAL A 211 2.04 -7.94 -10.19
CA VAL A 211 1.02 -6.90 -10.02
C VAL A 211 0.51 -6.37 -11.35
N ASP A 212 -0.79 -6.15 -11.46
CA ASP A 212 -1.37 -5.24 -12.46
C ASP A 212 -1.57 -3.87 -11.82
N ILE A 213 -1.00 -2.82 -12.41
CA ILE A 213 -1.16 -1.44 -11.96
C ILE A 213 -2.00 -0.69 -12.99
N PHE A 214 -3.17 -0.22 -12.57
CA PHE A 214 -4.08 0.57 -13.39
C PHE A 214 -3.92 2.04 -13.04
N ILE A 215 -3.43 2.82 -13.99
CA ILE A 215 -3.22 4.26 -13.87
C ILE A 215 -4.19 5.03 -14.77
N PRO A 216 -4.66 6.22 -14.37
CA PRO A 216 -5.58 6.99 -15.20
C PRO A 216 -4.86 7.55 -16.42
N LYS A 217 -5.60 7.81 -17.51
CA LYS A 217 -5.09 8.44 -18.73
C LYS A 217 -4.49 9.81 -18.44
N ALA A 218 -3.38 10.11 -19.11
CA ALA A 218 -2.70 11.41 -19.00
C ALA A 218 -3.70 12.56 -19.26
N GLY A 219 -3.74 13.54 -18.35
CA GLY A 219 -4.71 14.64 -18.34
C GLY A 219 -5.68 14.63 -17.15
N TRP A 220 -6.07 13.45 -16.65
CA TRP A 220 -6.92 13.33 -15.45
C TRP A 220 -6.23 13.76 -14.15
N TRP A 221 -4.89 13.76 -14.18
CA TRP A 221 -4.04 14.06 -13.02
C TRP A 221 -3.41 15.48 -13.07
N GLY A 222 -3.79 16.30 -14.07
CA GLY A 222 -3.40 17.71 -14.14
C GLY A 222 -1.92 18.04 -14.42
N GLY A 223 -1.11 17.13 -14.99
CA GLY A 223 0.27 17.43 -15.41
C GLY A 223 1.00 16.31 -16.19
N ASP A 224 2.32 16.43 -16.34
CA ASP A 224 3.22 15.51 -17.09
C ASP A 224 4.06 14.56 -16.21
N GLY A 225 3.70 14.35 -14.94
CA GLY A 225 4.60 13.72 -13.96
C GLY A 225 4.48 12.19 -13.77
N LEU A 226 3.68 11.48 -14.58
CA LEU A 226 3.71 10.03 -14.61
C LEU A 226 5.04 9.54 -15.22
N GLN A 227 5.80 8.76 -14.46
CA GLN A 227 7.11 8.25 -14.86
C GLN A 227 6.96 6.96 -15.68
N LEU A 228 6.61 7.10 -16.96
CA LEU A 228 6.34 5.97 -17.86
C LEU A 228 7.59 5.44 -18.58
N GLY A 229 8.72 6.16 -18.54
CA GLY A 229 9.92 5.83 -19.33
C GLY A 229 10.61 4.50 -18.99
N ALA A 230 10.26 3.85 -17.87
CA ALA A 230 10.77 2.54 -17.49
C ALA A 230 9.88 1.37 -17.97
N ILE A 231 8.75 1.66 -18.63
CA ILE A 231 7.80 0.65 -19.11
C ILE A 231 8.29 0.13 -20.45
N GLN A 232 8.45 -1.18 -20.53
CA GLN A 232 8.74 -1.89 -21.77
C GLN A 232 7.42 -2.25 -22.44
N GLU A 233 7.18 -1.76 -23.65
CA GLU A 233 5.93 -2.03 -24.37
C GLU A 233 5.70 -3.54 -24.54
N GLU A 234 4.54 -4.00 -24.10
CA GLU A 234 4.09 -5.37 -24.28
C GLU A 234 2.69 -5.33 -24.87
N TYR A 235 2.47 -6.02 -25.99
CA TYR A 235 1.14 -6.11 -26.57
C TYR A 235 0.24 -7.05 -25.77
N GLU A 236 -0.92 -6.54 -25.34
CA GLU A 236 -2.03 -7.34 -24.81
C GLU A 236 -3.33 -6.67 -25.27
N PRO A 237 -4.39 -7.42 -25.61
CA PRO A 237 -5.61 -6.83 -26.13
C PRO A 237 -6.26 -5.86 -25.12
N ASP A 238 -6.62 -4.69 -25.61
CA ASP A 238 -7.43 -3.71 -24.89
C ASP A 238 -8.76 -4.33 -24.46
N TRP A 239 -9.32 -3.82 -23.36
CA TRP A 239 -10.61 -4.30 -22.89
C TRP A 239 -11.47 -3.20 -22.31
N TRP A 240 -12.78 -3.41 -22.45
CA TRP A 240 -13.83 -2.52 -21.99
C TRP A 240 -14.69 -3.23 -20.96
N ILE A 241 -15.23 -2.45 -20.02
CA ILE A 241 -16.31 -2.89 -19.16
C ILE A 241 -17.32 -1.75 -18.99
N GLU A 242 -18.59 -2.10 -19.19
CA GLU A 242 -19.73 -1.23 -18.91
C GLU A 242 -20.42 -1.70 -17.63
N PRO A 243 -21.05 -0.79 -16.88
CA PRO A 243 -21.92 -1.17 -15.80
C PRO A 243 -23.05 -2.06 -16.36
N PRO A 244 -23.50 -3.08 -15.62
CA PRO A 244 -24.63 -3.88 -16.07
C PRO A 244 -25.83 -2.96 -16.32
N ARG A 245 -26.46 -3.08 -17.50
CA ARG A 245 -27.68 -2.32 -17.80
C ARG A 245 -28.67 -2.58 -16.67
N ARG A 246 -29.09 -1.53 -15.97
CA ARG A 246 -30.22 -1.64 -15.04
C ARG A 246 -31.42 -2.09 -15.88
N VAL A 247 -31.76 -3.36 -15.81
CA VAL A 247 -33.09 -3.81 -16.20
C VAL A 247 -34.00 -3.09 -15.22
N ARG A 248 -34.79 -2.13 -15.70
CA ARG A 248 -35.90 -1.59 -14.91
C ARG A 248 -36.76 -2.78 -14.53
N SER A 249 -36.62 -3.28 -13.31
CA SER A 249 -37.68 -4.06 -12.69
C SER A 249 -38.94 -3.20 -12.77
N PRO A 250 -40.10 -3.76 -13.16
CA PRO A 250 -41.35 -3.02 -13.06
C PRO A 250 -41.47 -2.52 -11.63
N GLU A 251 -41.69 -1.20 -11.50
CA GLU A 251 -41.85 -0.51 -10.23
C GLU A 251 -42.90 -1.25 -9.39
N LEU A 252 -42.46 -1.87 -8.28
CA LEU A 252 -43.34 -2.01 -7.14
C LEU A 252 -43.25 -0.67 -6.42
N ASP A 253 -44.31 0.09 -6.59
CA ASP A 253 -44.65 1.30 -5.87
C ASP A 253 -44.61 1.01 -4.37
N ASP A 254 -43.52 1.41 -3.71
CA ASP A 254 -43.48 1.51 -2.25
C ASP A 254 -42.98 2.92 -1.93
N GLY A 255 -43.95 3.81 -1.74
CA GLY A 255 -43.75 5.17 -1.36
C GLY A 255 -43.07 5.27 0.01
N MET A 256 -41.88 5.87 0.03
CA MET A 256 -41.49 6.76 1.11
C MET A 256 -40.55 7.84 0.59
N ASP A 257 -41.15 9.01 0.36
CA ASP A 257 -40.48 10.27 0.14
C ASP A 257 -39.63 10.63 1.38
N GLY A 258 -38.32 10.64 1.18
CA GLY A 258 -37.33 11.10 2.14
C GLY A 258 -36.19 11.84 1.45
N ARG A 259 -36.50 12.73 0.50
CA ARG A 259 -35.53 13.61 -0.15
C ARG A 259 -34.96 14.61 0.86
N LEU A 260 -33.94 14.20 1.61
CA LEU A 260 -33.06 15.14 2.31
C LEU A 260 -32.17 15.83 1.27
N SER A 261 -32.59 17.03 0.89
CA SER A 261 -31.87 17.93 0.01
C SER A 261 -30.53 18.32 0.63
N VAL A 262 -29.42 17.81 0.08
CA VAL A 262 -28.07 18.23 0.49
C VAL A 262 -27.79 19.62 -0.10
N PRO A 263 -27.38 20.62 0.71
CA PRO A 263 -27.09 21.95 0.18
C PRO A 263 -25.86 21.92 -0.74
N ARG A 264 -26.00 22.42 -1.97
CA ARG A 264 -24.89 22.82 -2.84
C ARG A 264 -24.01 23.84 -2.10
N ARG A 265 -22.82 23.43 -1.65
CA ARG A 265 -21.80 24.36 -1.13
C ARG A 265 -20.57 24.39 -2.03
N GLY A 266 -20.09 25.61 -2.25
CA GLY A 266 -19.01 25.96 -3.15
C GLY A 266 -17.66 25.35 -2.79
N ARG A 267 -16.71 25.51 -3.71
CA ARG A 267 -15.30 25.11 -3.59
C ARG A 267 -14.70 25.63 -2.28
N THR A 268 -14.67 24.80 -1.25
CA THR A 268 -13.76 25.00 -0.12
C THR A 268 -12.41 24.45 -0.57
N ARG A 269 -11.44 25.34 -0.83
CA ARG A 269 -10.04 24.94 -0.94
C ARG A 269 -9.67 24.23 0.36
N THR A 270 -9.55 22.91 0.29
CA THR A 270 -9.09 22.07 1.39
C THR A 270 -7.66 22.49 1.72
N ASN A 271 -7.46 23.13 2.88
CA ASN A 271 -6.13 23.59 3.30
C ASN A 271 -5.28 22.37 3.67
N VAL A 272 -4.47 21.91 2.70
CA VAL A 272 -3.64 20.70 2.76
C VAL A 272 -2.70 20.73 3.98
N VAL A 273 -2.25 21.91 4.40
CA VAL A 273 -1.34 22.07 5.55
C VAL A 273 -2.03 21.71 6.86
N ALA A 274 -3.22 22.25 7.11
CA ALA A 274 -3.97 21.99 8.35
C ALA A 274 -4.43 20.53 8.49
N ILE A 275 -4.58 19.81 7.38
CA ILE A 275 -4.93 18.39 7.34
C ILE A 275 -3.71 17.50 7.57
N ARG A 276 -2.55 17.90 7.04
CA ARG A 276 -1.28 17.24 7.30
C ARG A 276 -0.96 17.27 8.79
N ASP A 277 -1.01 18.46 9.40
CA ASP A 277 -0.57 18.64 10.79
C ASP A 277 -1.44 17.84 11.80
N ARG A 278 -2.76 17.73 11.58
CA ARG A 278 -3.66 16.89 12.41
C ARG A 278 -3.46 15.39 12.23
N THR A 279 -2.89 14.96 11.11
CA THR A 279 -2.63 13.55 10.86
C THR A 279 -1.31 13.13 11.51
N ASP A 280 -0.31 14.01 11.45
CA ASP A 280 0.95 13.82 12.16
C ASP A 280 0.66 13.57 13.65
N GLU A 281 -0.23 14.35 14.28
CA GLU A 281 -0.67 14.13 15.68
C GLU A 281 -1.26 12.73 15.95
N ARG A 282 -2.07 12.19 15.02
CA ARG A 282 -2.65 10.85 15.17
C ARG A 282 -1.63 9.73 14.98
N VAL A 283 -0.78 9.86 13.97
CA VAL A 283 0.32 8.91 13.74
C VAL A 283 1.26 8.92 14.95
N GLU A 284 1.56 10.10 15.50
CA GLU A 284 2.32 10.21 16.75
C GLU A 284 1.64 9.51 17.92
N GLY A 285 0.32 9.67 18.10
CA GLY A 285 -0.41 8.98 19.17
C GLY A 285 -0.38 7.44 19.03
N VAL A 286 -0.36 6.93 17.80
CA VAL A 286 -0.20 5.51 17.50
C VAL A 286 1.22 5.05 17.83
N LEU A 287 2.24 5.79 17.38
CA LEU A 287 3.64 5.51 17.67
C LEU A 287 3.92 5.57 19.18
N ASP A 288 3.31 6.49 19.92
CA ASP A 288 3.39 6.55 21.38
C ASP A 288 2.79 5.31 22.03
N THR A 289 1.65 4.85 21.53
CA THR A 289 1.00 3.64 22.03
C THR A 289 1.83 2.39 21.72
N LEU A 290 2.39 2.30 20.52
CA LEU A 290 3.32 1.25 20.14
C LEU A 290 4.59 1.30 20.98
N TYR A 291 5.17 2.48 21.24
CA TYR A 291 6.36 2.64 22.09
C TYR A 291 6.10 2.21 23.55
N ARG A 292 4.93 2.55 24.10
CA ARG A 292 4.53 2.16 25.46
C ARG A 292 4.29 0.67 25.60
N THR A 293 3.70 0.03 24.58
CA THR A 293 3.38 -1.40 24.58
C THR A 293 4.50 -2.27 24.03
N ALA A 294 5.53 -1.65 23.42
CA ALA A 294 6.74 -2.32 23.00
C ALA A 294 7.51 -2.89 24.19
N GLY A 295 8.27 -3.94 23.90
CA GLY A 295 9.14 -4.61 24.87
C GLY A 295 10.29 -3.73 25.36
N PRO A 296 11.37 -4.34 25.91
CA PRO A 296 12.51 -3.58 26.41
C PRO A 296 13.19 -2.77 25.30
N THR A 297 14.05 -1.85 25.73
CA THR A 297 14.97 -1.16 24.82
C THR A 297 15.92 -2.20 24.20
N VAL A 298 15.90 -2.32 22.87
CA VAL A 298 16.75 -3.25 22.11
C VAL A 298 18.07 -2.62 21.67
N GLY A 299 18.17 -1.30 21.75
CA GLY A 299 19.39 -0.54 21.50
C GLY A 299 19.13 0.94 21.32
N SER A 300 19.99 1.60 20.54
CA SER A 300 19.96 3.04 20.30
C SER A 300 20.24 3.31 18.83
N PHE A 301 19.53 4.26 18.24
CA PHE A 301 19.72 4.73 16.87
C PHE A 301 19.90 6.26 16.89
N ALA A 302 21.06 6.75 16.44
CA ALA A 302 21.47 8.14 16.52
C ALA A 302 21.37 8.72 17.94
N GLY A 303 21.73 7.92 18.94
CA GLY A 303 21.60 8.26 20.37
C GLY A 303 20.16 8.16 20.92
N VAL A 304 19.16 7.86 20.08
CA VAL A 304 17.76 7.71 20.50
C VAL A 304 17.46 6.26 20.90
N PRO A 305 16.92 6.01 22.11
CA PRO A 305 16.53 4.66 22.52
C PRO A 305 15.48 4.05 21.58
N VAL A 306 15.70 2.79 21.19
CA VAL A 306 14.77 2.01 20.37
C VAL A 306 14.16 0.91 21.22
N ARG A 307 12.84 0.90 21.37
CA ARG A 307 12.08 -0.18 22.01
C ARG A 307 11.50 -1.13 20.98
N GLY A 308 11.41 -2.41 21.33
CA GLY A 308 10.87 -3.43 20.45
C GLY A 308 11.36 -4.80 20.83
N SER A 309 11.40 -5.70 19.85
CA SER A 309 11.90 -7.04 20.01
C SER A 309 12.17 -7.63 18.64
N TRP A 310 13.27 -8.35 18.54
CA TRP A 310 13.52 -9.22 17.41
C TRP A 310 12.69 -10.48 17.54
N ALA A 311 12.05 -10.89 16.46
CA ALA A 311 11.28 -12.11 16.44
C ALA A 311 11.54 -12.92 15.15
N PRO A 312 11.76 -14.24 15.28
CA PRO A 312 11.86 -15.12 14.14
C PRO A 312 10.50 -15.23 13.44
N ALA A 313 10.51 -15.32 12.11
CA ALA A 313 9.35 -15.61 11.28
C ALA A 313 9.16 -17.13 11.12
N ASP A 314 8.99 -17.83 12.24
CA ASP A 314 8.95 -19.29 12.38
C ASP A 314 7.51 -19.88 12.43
N GLU A 315 6.49 -19.10 12.07
CA GLU A 315 5.08 -19.54 12.13
C GLU A 315 4.77 -20.76 11.23
N LEU A 316 5.69 -21.12 10.32
CA LEU A 316 5.57 -22.26 9.39
C LEU A 316 6.67 -23.33 9.58
N GLY A 317 7.48 -23.23 10.63
CA GLY A 317 8.66 -24.08 10.84
C GLY A 317 9.92 -23.23 11.01
N THR A 318 11.09 -23.75 10.62
CA THR A 318 12.35 -23.00 10.80
C THR A 318 12.26 -21.63 10.10
N ALA A 319 12.47 -20.56 10.88
CA ALA A 319 12.40 -19.20 10.37
C ALA A 319 13.40 -18.99 9.24
N ARG A 320 12.93 -18.33 8.17
CA ARG A 320 13.77 -17.80 7.09
C ARG A 320 14.21 -16.37 7.34
N HIS A 321 13.40 -15.61 8.07
CA HIS A 321 13.70 -14.23 8.42
C HIS A 321 13.60 -14.00 9.93
N ASP A 322 14.38 -13.04 10.41
CA ASP A 322 14.12 -12.36 11.67
C ASP A 322 13.62 -10.96 11.38
N VAL A 323 12.62 -10.53 12.14
CA VAL A 323 12.00 -9.21 12.00
C VAL A 323 12.18 -8.40 13.29
N LEU A 324 12.54 -7.13 13.13
CA LEU A 324 12.44 -6.11 14.15
C LEU A 324 11.39 -5.09 13.74
N ILE A 325 10.46 -4.83 14.65
CA ILE A 325 9.68 -3.59 14.69
C ILE A 325 10.25 -2.77 15.84
N GLY A 326 11.01 -1.73 15.54
CA GLY A 326 11.60 -0.82 16.52
C GLY A 326 10.85 0.50 16.55
N ILE A 327 10.53 0.98 17.75
CA ILE A 327 9.93 2.30 17.95
C ILE A 327 10.94 3.16 18.69
N LEU A 328 11.36 4.27 18.09
CA LEU A 328 12.25 5.25 18.68
C LEU A 328 11.50 6.08 19.72
N ALA A 329 12.16 6.43 20.82
CA ALA A 329 11.58 7.28 21.86
C ALA A 329 11.19 8.66 21.32
N GLU A 330 12.03 9.21 20.45
CA GLU A 330 11.88 10.51 19.83
C GLU A 330 12.36 10.47 18.38
N TYR A 331 12.21 11.58 17.67
CA TYR A 331 12.76 11.71 16.32
C TYR A 331 14.29 11.84 16.40
N PRO A 332 15.06 11.14 15.54
CA PRO A 332 16.50 11.36 15.45
C PRO A 332 16.81 12.84 15.15
N SER A 333 17.84 13.39 15.78
CA SER A 333 18.21 14.80 15.62
C SER A 333 18.50 15.15 14.15
N GLY A 334 17.96 16.27 13.67
CA GLY A 334 18.01 16.65 12.24
C GLY A 334 17.01 15.90 11.33
N GLN A 335 16.32 14.88 11.84
CA GLN A 335 15.51 13.96 11.06
C GLN A 335 14.02 13.97 11.43
N ARG A 336 13.40 15.15 11.63
CA ARG A 336 11.92 15.23 11.65
C ARG A 336 11.28 14.60 10.39
N ARG A 337 12.06 14.45 9.31
CA ARG A 337 11.60 13.94 8.00
C ARG A 337 12.60 13.03 7.27
N ALA A 338 13.69 12.59 7.89
CA ALA A 338 14.60 11.72 7.15
C ALA A 338 13.95 10.35 6.95
N ARG A 339 13.80 9.98 5.68
CA ARG A 339 13.26 8.70 5.26
C ARG A 339 14.15 8.22 4.14
N ARG A 340 15.23 7.53 4.49
CA ARG A 340 16.07 6.91 3.47
C ARG A 340 15.37 5.66 2.97
N ARG A 341 15.50 5.44 1.67
CA ARG A 341 15.29 4.13 1.05
C ARG A 341 16.64 3.42 1.13
N PRO A 342 16.88 2.55 2.11
CA PRO A 342 18.10 1.79 2.11
C PRO A 342 18.06 0.79 0.95
N GLU A 343 19.20 0.57 0.32
CA GLU A 343 19.36 -0.40 -0.76
C GLU A 343 19.49 -1.84 -0.19
N GLY A 344 19.33 -1.96 1.12
CA GLY A 344 19.52 -3.16 1.93
C GLY A 344 20.98 -3.25 2.37
N ILE A 345 21.21 -3.62 3.62
CA ILE A 345 22.54 -3.78 4.19
C ILE A 345 23.03 -5.18 3.87
N GLU A 346 24.20 -5.29 3.24
CA GLU A 346 24.89 -6.58 3.07
C GLU A 346 25.67 -6.92 4.35
N LEU A 347 25.41 -8.10 4.90
CA LEU A 347 25.89 -8.60 6.18
C LEU A 347 26.45 -10.03 6.01
N ALA A 348 27.77 -10.15 5.88
CA ALA A 348 28.45 -11.44 5.74
C ALA A 348 27.84 -12.36 4.65
N GLY A 349 27.50 -11.78 3.50
CA GLY A 349 26.91 -12.50 2.36
C GLY A 349 25.40 -12.75 2.45
N LYS A 350 24.72 -12.18 3.46
CA LYS A 350 23.26 -12.15 3.58
C LYS A 350 22.77 -10.72 3.64
N ARG A 351 21.57 -10.47 3.12
CA ARG A 351 21.01 -9.11 3.04
C ARG A 351 19.99 -8.87 4.15
N ALA A 352 20.05 -7.69 4.75
CA ALA A 352 19.01 -7.14 5.62
C ALA A 352 18.32 -5.97 4.93
N ASP A 353 17.02 -6.05 4.73
CA ASP A 353 16.22 -4.90 4.37
C ASP A 353 15.93 -4.10 5.63
N VAL A 354 16.15 -2.79 5.56
CA VAL A 354 15.85 -1.86 6.66
C VAL A 354 14.90 -0.79 6.17
N HIS A 355 14.18 -0.13 7.06
CA HIS A 355 13.36 1.03 6.72
C HIS A 355 13.08 1.85 7.96
N LEU A 356 13.28 3.16 7.87
CA LEU A 356 12.96 4.09 8.94
C LEU A 356 12.04 5.17 8.39
N GLU A 357 10.91 5.35 9.04
CA GLU A 357 10.00 6.46 8.79
C GLU A 357 9.48 7.03 10.11
N GLY A 358 9.77 8.31 10.35
CA GLY A 358 9.47 8.96 11.62
C GLY A 358 10.19 8.27 12.77
N ARG A 359 9.42 7.73 13.73
CA ARG A 359 9.93 6.94 14.86
C ARG A 359 9.84 5.42 14.66
N LEU A 360 9.33 4.95 13.53
CA LEU A 360 9.19 3.51 13.26
C LEU A 360 10.35 3.00 12.42
N LEU A 361 11.20 2.18 13.05
CA LEU A 361 12.25 1.40 12.42
C LEU A 361 11.74 -0.02 12.12
N THR A 362 11.99 -0.52 10.94
CA THR A 362 11.67 -1.90 10.55
C THR A 362 12.91 -2.54 9.95
N VAL A 363 13.26 -3.72 10.44
CA VAL A 363 14.37 -4.51 9.90
C VAL A 363 13.87 -5.90 9.60
N VAL A 364 14.17 -6.42 8.41
CA VAL A 364 13.92 -7.79 8.02
C VAL A 364 15.21 -8.36 7.47
N ARG A 365 15.72 -9.42 8.09
CA ARG A 365 16.98 -10.06 7.69
C ARG A 365 16.78 -11.56 7.52
N GLU A 366 17.60 -12.19 6.71
CA GLU A 366 17.64 -13.65 6.64
C GLU A 366 18.22 -14.26 7.93
N THR A 367 17.65 -15.38 8.39
CA THR A 367 18.10 -16.08 9.60
C THR A 367 19.49 -16.71 9.41
N GLY A 368 20.22 -16.88 10.52
CA GLY A 368 21.58 -17.41 10.52
C GLY A 368 22.62 -16.50 9.86
N GLY A 369 22.31 -15.22 9.67
CA GLY A 369 23.27 -14.17 9.31
C GLY A 369 23.79 -13.42 10.54
N THR A 370 24.80 -12.58 10.34
CA THR A 370 25.22 -11.62 11.37
C THR A 370 24.12 -10.58 11.58
N TRP A 371 24.04 -10.07 12.82
CA TRP A 371 23.09 -9.03 13.17
C TRP A 371 23.63 -7.69 12.66
N PRO A 372 22.81 -6.84 12.03
CA PRO A 372 23.25 -5.48 11.74
C PRO A 372 23.54 -4.78 13.07
N SER A 373 24.73 -4.20 13.19
CA SER A 373 25.04 -3.33 14.32
C SER A 373 24.24 -2.04 14.21
N TRP A 374 23.99 -1.37 15.34
CA TRP A 374 23.34 -0.06 15.36
C TRP A 374 24.12 0.98 14.55
N ALA A 375 25.45 0.95 14.59
CA ALA A 375 26.30 1.82 13.77
C ALA A 375 26.09 1.59 12.26
N GLN A 376 25.93 0.35 11.82
CA GLN A 376 25.62 0.05 10.40
C GLN A 376 24.21 0.51 10.03
N LEU A 377 23.23 0.34 10.94
CA LEU A 377 21.88 0.87 10.72
C LEU A 377 21.93 2.40 10.59
N GLU A 378 22.71 3.08 11.43
CA GLU A 378 22.92 4.52 11.39
C GLU A 378 23.61 4.96 10.10
N GLU A 379 24.70 4.32 9.69
CA GLU A 379 25.39 4.61 8.41
C GLU A 379 24.47 4.42 7.19
N GLU A 380 23.65 3.37 7.22
CA GLU A 380 22.73 3.08 6.14
C GLU A 380 21.50 4.00 6.16
N LEU A 381 21.04 4.52 7.30
CA LEU A 381 19.78 5.27 7.38
C LEU A 381 19.95 6.78 7.61
N LEU A 382 21.11 7.22 8.12
CA LEU A 382 21.48 8.62 8.28
C LEU A 382 22.32 9.07 7.08
N GLU A 383 22.13 10.31 6.62
CA GLU A 383 23.09 10.98 5.75
C GLU A 383 24.21 11.56 6.62
N VAL A 384 25.47 11.39 6.21
CA VAL A 384 26.58 12.21 6.69
C VAL A 384 26.65 13.48 5.85
#